data_AF-A0A6P1W5G2-F1
#
_entry.id   AF-A0A6P1W5G2-F1
#
_cell.length_a   1.000
_cell.length_b   1.000
_cell.length_c   1.000
_cell.angle_alpha   90.00
_cell.angle_beta   90.00
_cell.angle_gamma   90.00
#
_symmetry.space_group_name_H-M   'P 1'
#
loop_
_entity.id
_entity.type
_entity.pdbx_description
1 polymer ?
#
loop_
_entity_poly.entity_id
_entity_poly.type
_entity_poly.pdbx_seq_one_letter_code
_entity_poly.pdbx_strand_id
1 'polypeptide(L)'
;MKIKTGKEEISYLLEKVIDAYQLATGQQIIRNTSPKNYEDIAKQLSSISHELPNTAQTLKHVPYSPDPNPRQVDYPHRKYDITGVQVKDAYNGLVANPRPFLLDACYIYLYGVGRQGFEQHPMDDNLIEGVDASVRVRLDEQKALQQQLADCQQENELLSRRLKNSSRKKTIVWLSSLLLCVVLLVFVSARWVTERNEWATVRHDLNLLPYQPTQAEIDSLSGIWLYYTGAPQARINDPNRYHQVANNLVEITYKDGYFLYYRHGANIDHVGYMQFESPGLVSIYSRIKNTTGKVESPIHALLRLDKGKKYLTSIATTWSFDTGDANEMIGIRNVFIKQGKGGSLEEVTNTAENANCHCKIMKWIHTANRVKTYQLRYRLLDTLANEPLKALINEKSILLREPKEGVLLTRP
;
A
#
# COMPACT_ATOMS: atom_id res chain seq x y z
N MET A 1 -89.30 0.79 7.89
CA MET A 1 -87.90 0.50 8.27
C MET A 1 -87.13 1.80 8.15
N LYS A 2 -86.15 2.07 9.03
CA LYS A 2 -85.43 3.33 9.00
C LYS A 2 -84.15 3.15 8.17
N ILE A 3 -84.07 3.79 7.00
CA ILE A 3 -82.84 3.83 6.19
C ILE A 3 -81.83 4.71 6.92
N LYS A 4 -80.53 4.36 6.82
CA LYS A 4 -79.42 5.24 7.21
C LYS A 4 -79.59 6.61 6.57
N THR A 5 -79.13 7.65 7.26
CA THR A 5 -79.26 9.03 6.79
C THR A 5 -77.91 9.75 6.85
N GLY A 6 -77.76 10.79 6.03
CA GLY A 6 -76.60 11.69 6.09
C GLY A 6 -75.33 11.05 5.54
N LYS A 7 -74.22 11.26 6.25
CA LYS A 7 -72.86 10.89 5.80
C LYS A 7 -72.69 9.40 5.52
N GLU A 8 -73.22 8.53 6.38
CA GLU A 8 -73.06 7.08 6.25
C GLU A 8 -73.82 6.52 5.03
N GLU A 9 -75.00 7.08 4.76
CA GLU A 9 -75.83 6.70 3.61
C GLU A 9 -75.13 7.04 2.29
N ILE A 10 -74.70 8.30 2.13
CA ILE A 10 -74.12 8.75 0.86
C ILE A 10 -72.74 8.16 0.59
N SER A 11 -71.91 7.97 1.63
CA SER A 11 -70.56 7.41 1.45
C SER A 11 -70.63 5.97 0.95
N TYR A 12 -71.53 5.16 1.53
CA TYR A 12 -71.76 3.78 1.09
C TYR A 12 -72.35 3.71 -0.32
N LEU A 13 -73.37 4.54 -0.62
CA LEU A 13 -73.95 4.59 -1.96
C LEU A 13 -72.91 4.95 -3.02
N LEU A 14 -72.06 5.95 -2.76
CA LEU A 14 -71.01 6.34 -3.71
C LEU A 14 -69.93 5.28 -3.88
N GLU A 15 -69.57 4.55 -2.83
CA GLU A 15 -68.68 3.39 -2.95
C GLU A 15 -69.26 2.34 -3.91
N LYS A 16 -70.54 2.00 -3.75
CA LYS A 16 -71.24 1.05 -4.64
C LYS A 16 -71.42 1.59 -6.05
N VAL A 17 -71.70 2.88 -6.22
CA VAL A 17 -71.77 3.52 -7.54
C VAL A 17 -70.42 3.42 -8.25
N ILE A 18 -69.31 3.69 -7.53
CA ILE A 18 -67.97 3.57 -8.10
C ILE A 18 -67.69 2.11 -8.50
N ASP A 19 -67.97 1.13 -7.64
CA ASP A 19 -67.78 -0.30 -7.96
C ASP A 19 -68.60 -0.72 -9.20
N ALA A 20 -69.88 -0.35 -9.24
CA ALA A 20 -70.78 -0.66 -10.36
C ALA A 20 -70.34 0.01 -11.66
N TYR A 21 -69.89 1.27 -11.59
CA TYR A 21 -69.34 2.01 -12.72
C TYR A 21 -68.07 1.34 -13.27
N GLN A 22 -67.13 0.97 -12.38
CA GLN A 22 -65.87 0.32 -12.77
C GLN A 22 -66.14 -1.04 -13.42
N LEU A 23 -67.13 -1.80 -12.91
CA LEU A 23 -67.54 -3.07 -13.48
C LEU A 23 -68.19 -2.89 -14.87
N ALA A 24 -69.07 -1.90 -15.03
CA ALA A 24 -69.81 -1.67 -16.27
C ALA A 24 -68.94 -1.10 -17.40
N THR A 25 -67.96 -0.25 -17.07
CA THR A 25 -67.13 0.47 -18.05
C THR A 25 -65.72 -0.10 -18.21
N GLY A 26 -65.25 -0.91 -17.26
CA GLY A 26 -63.87 -1.40 -17.20
C GLY A 26 -62.84 -0.32 -16.84
N GLN A 27 -63.26 0.92 -16.61
CA GLN A 27 -62.36 2.04 -16.27
C GLN A 27 -62.11 2.08 -14.77
N GLN A 28 -60.85 2.14 -14.35
CA GLN A 28 -60.52 2.26 -12.94
C GLN A 28 -60.56 3.71 -12.46
N ILE A 29 -61.31 3.96 -11.38
CA ILE A 29 -61.39 5.27 -10.72
C ILE A 29 -60.35 5.32 -9.61
N ILE A 30 -59.42 6.27 -9.71
CA ILE A 30 -58.39 6.51 -8.69
C ILE A 30 -59.04 7.27 -7.52
N ARG A 31 -59.34 6.56 -6.44
CA ARG A 31 -60.08 7.06 -5.26
C ARG A 31 -59.21 7.91 -4.33
N ASN A 32 -58.80 9.09 -4.79
CA ASN A 32 -58.03 10.06 -4.00
C ASN A 32 -58.81 11.38 -3.83
N THR A 33 -58.15 12.44 -3.36
CA THR A 33 -58.76 13.76 -3.12
C THR A 33 -58.84 14.65 -4.37
N SER A 34 -58.56 14.13 -5.57
CA SER A 34 -58.66 14.86 -6.84
C SER A 34 -60.11 14.82 -7.39
N PRO A 35 -60.80 15.96 -7.56
CA PRO A 35 -62.15 15.99 -8.11
C PRO A 35 -62.26 15.41 -9.52
N LYS A 36 -61.20 15.57 -10.33
CA LYS A 36 -61.15 15.12 -11.73
C LYS A 36 -61.36 13.61 -11.87
N ASN A 37 -60.97 12.84 -10.86
CA ASN A 37 -61.07 11.38 -10.91
C ASN A 37 -62.52 10.89 -10.79
N TYR A 38 -63.43 11.73 -10.31
CA TYR A 38 -64.85 11.39 -10.13
C TYR A 38 -65.74 12.04 -11.20
N GLU A 39 -65.16 12.76 -12.16
CA GLU A 39 -65.90 13.60 -13.10
C GLU A 39 -66.80 12.76 -14.03
N ASP A 40 -66.34 11.59 -14.46
CA ASP A 40 -67.12 10.74 -15.37
C ASP A 40 -68.28 10.03 -14.67
N ILE A 41 -68.11 9.67 -13.38
CA ILE A 41 -69.22 9.21 -12.52
C ILE A 41 -70.19 10.35 -12.27
N ALA A 42 -69.66 11.55 -11.97
CA ALA A 42 -70.48 12.73 -11.72
C ALA A 42 -71.36 13.04 -12.93
N LYS A 43 -70.83 12.98 -14.16
CA LYS A 43 -71.62 13.09 -15.41
C LYS A 43 -72.73 12.03 -15.51
N GLN A 44 -72.44 10.76 -15.21
CA GLN A 44 -73.46 9.72 -15.26
C GLN A 44 -74.59 9.95 -14.26
N LEU A 45 -74.26 10.23 -12.99
CA LEU A 45 -75.25 10.57 -11.99
C LEU A 45 -76.01 11.85 -12.36
N SER A 46 -75.32 12.81 -12.98
CA SER A 46 -75.88 14.07 -13.42
C SER A 46 -76.89 13.92 -14.56
N SER A 47 -76.70 12.92 -15.44
CA SER A 47 -77.69 12.58 -16.46
C SER A 47 -78.97 12.03 -15.84
N ILE A 48 -78.86 11.26 -14.74
CA ILE A 48 -80.02 10.78 -13.98
C ILE A 48 -80.70 11.93 -13.25
N SER A 49 -79.91 12.77 -12.56
CA SER A 49 -80.45 13.86 -11.77
C SER A 49 -81.18 14.92 -12.62
N HIS A 50 -80.77 15.08 -13.88
CA HIS A 50 -81.43 15.97 -14.84
C HIS A 50 -82.87 15.55 -15.15
N GLU A 51 -83.16 14.24 -15.18
CA GLU A 51 -84.47 13.69 -15.50
C GLU A 51 -85.41 13.60 -14.28
N LEU A 52 -84.93 13.90 -13.07
CA LEU A 52 -85.72 13.83 -11.84
C LEU A 52 -87.02 14.64 -11.88
N PRO A 53 -87.09 15.86 -12.47
CA PRO A 53 -88.36 16.59 -12.53
C PRO A 53 -89.48 15.85 -13.26
N ASN A 54 -89.14 14.92 -14.17
CA ASN A 54 -90.09 14.21 -15.02
C ASN A 54 -90.36 12.76 -14.56
N THR A 55 -89.58 12.24 -13.60
CA THR A 55 -89.55 10.79 -13.28
C THR A 55 -90.02 10.43 -11.88
N ALA A 56 -90.51 11.41 -11.10
CA ALA A 56 -90.89 11.22 -9.70
C ALA A 56 -91.92 10.09 -9.47
N GLN A 57 -92.95 9.99 -10.32
CA GLN A 57 -93.97 8.93 -10.20
C GLN A 57 -93.46 7.56 -10.65
N THR A 58 -92.65 7.52 -11.72
CA THR A 58 -92.18 6.26 -12.32
C THR A 58 -91.07 5.63 -11.49
N LEU A 59 -90.11 6.43 -11.04
CA LEU A 59 -88.94 5.98 -10.28
C LEU A 59 -89.12 6.10 -8.76
N LYS A 60 -90.27 6.61 -8.28
CA LYS A 60 -90.61 6.68 -6.85
C LYS A 60 -89.57 7.45 -6.02
N HIS A 61 -89.38 8.73 -6.33
CA HIS A 61 -88.59 9.67 -5.52
C HIS A 61 -89.37 10.96 -5.23
N VAL A 62 -88.79 11.84 -4.43
CA VAL A 62 -89.39 13.15 -4.13
C VAL A 62 -89.56 13.99 -5.41
N PRO A 63 -90.65 14.75 -5.57
CA PRO A 63 -90.84 15.58 -6.76
C PRO A 63 -89.85 16.75 -6.79
N TYR A 64 -89.19 16.95 -7.93
CA TYR A 64 -88.27 18.06 -8.17
C TYR A 64 -88.90 19.05 -9.16
N SER A 65 -88.79 20.36 -8.89
CA SER A 65 -89.35 21.36 -9.80
C SER A 65 -88.52 21.48 -11.08
N PRO A 66 -89.14 21.65 -12.26
CA PRO A 66 -88.41 21.84 -13.51
C PRO A 66 -87.50 23.07 -13.47
N ASP A 67 -86.52 23.11 -14.38
CA ASP A 67 -85.64 24.27 -14.53
C ASP A 67 -86.43 25.44 -15.16
N PRO A 68 -86.52 26.60 -14.49
CA PRO A 68 -87.22 27.76 -15.05
C PRO A 68 -86.44 28.45 -16.18
N ASN A 69 -85.19 28.05 -16.46
CA ASN A 69 -84.38 28.64 -17.52
C ASN A 69 -84.77 28.10 -18.92
N PRO A 70 -85.23 28.94 -19.87
CA PRO A 70 -85.60 28.50 -21.21
C PRO A 70 -84.40 28.19 -22.12
N ARG A 71 -83.17 28.46 -21.69
CA ARG A 71 -81.95 28.13 -22.44
C ARG A 71 -81.44 26.75 -22.01
N GLN A 72 -81.30 25.83 -22.98
CA GLN A 72 -80.62 24.56 -22.75
C GLN A 72 -79.14 24.82 -22.47
N VAL A 73 -78.73 24.57 -21.22
CA VAL A 73 -77.33 24.68 -20.77
C VAL A 73 -76.73 23.28 -20.69
N ASP A 74 -75.47 23.15 -21.09
CA ASP A 74 -74.74 21.88 -21.01
C ASP A 74 -74.24 21.61 -19.58
N TYR A 75 -73.90 20.34 -19.31
CA TYR A 75 -73.20 19.97 -18.08
C TYR A 75 -71.89 20.77 -17.94
N PRO A 76 -71.51 21.29 -16.76
CA PRO A 76 -72.12 21.10 -15.43
C PRO A 76 -73.01 22.30 -14.98
N HIS A 77 -73.77 22.92 -15.89
CA HIS A 77 -74.52 24.15 -15.60
C HIS A 77 -76.04 23.96 -15.45
N ARG A 78 -76.56 22.73 -15.52
CA ARG A 78 -78.00 22.44 -15.34
C ARG A 78 -78.35 22.46 -13.85
N LYS A 79 -79.60 22.81 -13.51
CA LYS A 79 -80.08 23.00 -12.12
C LYS A 79 -79.76 21.85 -11.15
N TYR A 80 -79.78 20.60 -11.62
CA TYR A 80 -79.55 19.40 -10.80
C TYR A 80 -78.22 18.70 -11.11
N ASP A 81 -77.26 19.38 -11.73
CA ASP A 81 -75.99 18.74 -12.05
C ASP A 81 -75.21 18.33 -10.80
N ILE A 82 -74.58 17.16 -10.92
CA ILE A 82 -73.70 16.57 -9.90
C ILE A 82 -72.28 16.70 -10.43
N THR A 83 -71.41 17.38 -9.69
CA THR A 83 -70.02 17.64 -10.09
C THR A 83 -69.03 16.67 -9.44
N GLY A 84 -67.86 16.48 -10.03
CA GLY A 84 -66.80 15.63 -9.46
C GLY A 84 -66.37 16.05 -8.06
N VAL A 85 -66.47 17.35 -7.74
CA VAL A 85 -66.24 17.88 -6.38
C VAL A 85 -67.28 17.36 -5.40
N GLN A 86 -68.56 17.38 -5.76
CA GLN A 86 -69.65 16.89 -4.89
C GLN A 86 -69.53 15.39 -4.64
N VAL A 87 -69.18 14.60 -5.66
CA VAL A 87 -68.93 13.16 -5.51
C VAL A 87 -67.72 12.92 -4.62
N LYS A 88 -66.59 13.59 -4.87
CA LYS A 88 -65.36 13.47 -4.07
C LYS A 88 -65.61 13.83 -2.60
N ASP A 89 -66.23 14.97 -2.32
CA ASP A 89 -66.44 15.44 -0.94
C ASP A 89 -67.42 14.55 -0.19
N ALA A 90 -68.48 14.06 -0.84
CA ALA A 90 -69.43 13.14 -0.24
C ALA A 90 -68.80 11.75 0.00
N TYR A 91 -68.05 11.21 -0.96
CA TYR A 91 -67.34 9.93 -0.84
C TYR A 91 -66.30 9.94 0.28
N ASN A 92 -65.51 11.01 0.39
CA ASN A 92 -64.52 11.16 1.48
C ASN A 92 -65.17 11.56 2.82
N GLY A 93 -66.50 11.57 2.91
CA GLY A 93 -67.23 11.80 4.15
C GLY A 93 -67.14 13.24 4.67
N LEU A 94 -66.87 14.23 3.81
CA LEU A 94 -66.83 15.65 4.18
C LEU A 94 -68.21 16.31 4.18
N VAL A 95 -69.23 15.64 3.63
CA VAL A 95 -70.61 16.15 3.55
C VAL A 95 -71.48 15.46 4.59
N ALA A 96 -71.92 16.21 5.61
CA ALA A 96 -72.81 15.69 6.65
C ALA A 96 -74.25 15.50 6.16
N ASN A 97 -74.75 16.44 5.35
CA ASN A 97 -76.11 16.44 4.79
C ASN A 97 -76.03 16.46 3.25
N PRO A 98 -76.03 15.31 2.58
CA PRO A 98 -75.98 15.23 1.13
C PRO A 98 -77.22 15.85 0.49
N ARG A 99 -77.05 16.41 -0.71
CA ARG A 99 -78.17 17.00 -1.45
C ARG A 99 -79.16 15.90 -1.86
N PRO A 100 -80.48 16.09 -1.73
CA PRO A 100 -81.47 15.05 -2.04
C PRO A 100 -81.34 14.46 -3.45
N PHE A 101 -81.11 15.29 -4.46
CA PHE A 101 -80.98 14.82 -5.85
C PHE A 101 -79.75 13.94 -6.08
N LEU A 102 -78.68 14.11 -5.28
CA LEU A 102 -77.50 13.25 -5.33
C LEU A 102 -77.82 11.87 -4.76
N LEU A 103 -78.57 11.81 -3.65
CA LEU A 103 -79.03 10.54 -3.08
C LEU A 103 -79.93 9.80 -4.06
N ASP A 104 -80.97 10.47 -4.59
CA ASP A 104 -81.88 9.83 -5.54
C ASP A 104 -81.16 9.36 -6.81
N ALA A 105 -80.21 10.13 -7.34
CA ALA A 105 -79.41 9.69 -8.47
C ALA A 105 -78.59 8.42 -8.18
N CYS A 106 -78.02 8.30 -6.97
CA CYS A 106 -77.28 7.09 -6.57
C CYS A 106 -78.20 5.88 -6.40
N TYR A 107 -79.36 6.05 -5.75
CA TYR A 107 -80.35 4.98 -5.60
C TYR A 107 -80.87 4.49 -6.95
N ILE A 108 -81.20 5.42 -7.87
CA ILE A 108 -81.67 5.08 -9.20
C ILE A 108 -80.57 4.37 -10.00
N TYR A 109 -79.33 4.84 -9.92
CA TYR A 109 -78.21 4.20 -10.61
C TYR A 109 -78.00 2.74 -10.17
N LEU A 110 -78.09 2.48 -8.86
CA LEU A 110 -77.81 1.16 -8.30
C LEU A 110 -79.00 0.20 -8.34
N TYR A 111 -80.21 0.71 -8.09
CA TYR A 111 -81.39 -0.12 -7.83
C TYR A 111 -82.56 0.17 -8.77
N GLY A 112 -82.42 1.13 -9.70
CA GLY A 112 -83.46 1.50 -10.65
C GLY A 112 -84.66 2.22 -10.03
N VAL A 113 -84.63 2.52 -8.73
CA VAL A 113 -85.66 3.24 -7.99
C VAL A 113 -85.03 4.31 -7.12
N GLY A 114 -85.75 5.39 -6.88
CA GLY A 114 -85.34 6.48 -6.00
C GLY A 114 -85.43 6.12 -4.52
N ARG A 115 -84.96 7.03 -3.66
CA ARG A 115 -84.80 6.79 -2.23
C ARG A 115 -86.12 6.41 -1.55
N GLN A 116 -87.24 7.03 -1.93
CA GLN A 116 -88.56 6.71 -1.38
C GLN A 116 -89.06 5.33 -1.82
N GLY A 117 -88.82 4.94 -3.08
CA GLY A 117 -89.12 3.62 -3.60
C GLY A 117 -88.31 2.53 -2.89
N PHE A 118 -87.02 2.79 -2.67
CA PHE A 118 -86.13 1.91 -1.91
C PHE A 118 -86.59 1.74 -0.45
N GLU A 119 -87.12 2.79 0.19
CA GLU A 119 -87.65 2.71 1.57
C GLU A 119 -88.86 1.77 1.71
N GLN A 120 -89.65 1.63 0.65
CA GLN A 120 -90.79 0.71 0.63
C GLN A 120 -90.36 -0.75 0.44
N HIS A 121 -89.29 -0.99 -0.31
CA HIS A 121 -88.77 -2.33 -0.62
C HIS A 121 -87.23 -2.28 -0.66
N PRO A 122 -86.55 -2.35 0.51
CA PRO A 122 -85.09 -2.25 0.54
C PRO A 122 -84.46 -3.47 -0.12
N MET A 123 -83.55 -3.22 -1.06
CA MET A 123 -82.81 -4.27 -1.78
C MET A 123 -81.40 -4.52 -1.23
N ASP A 124 -80.94 -3.67 -0.30
CA ASP A 124 -79.62 -3.79 0.35
C ASP A 124 -79.74 -3.57 1.86
N ASP A 125 -79.47 -4.63 2.62
CA ASP A 125 -79.54 -4.66 4.08
C ASP A 125 -78.53 -3.71 4.74
N ASN A 126 -77.43 -3.35 4.06
CA ASN A 126 -76.39 -2.47 4.60
C ASN A 126 -76.82 -1.00 4.68
N LEU A 127 -77.92 -0.63 4.02
CA LEU A 127 -78.51 0.72 4.04
C LEU A 127 -79.60 0.88 5.12
N ILE A 128 -79.92 -0.18 5.87
CA ILE A 128 -80.91 -0.17 6.96
C ILE A 128 -80.22 0.14 8.29
N GLU A 129 -80.78 1.05 9.11
CA GLU A 129 -80.29 1.31 10.46
C GLU A 129 -80.49 0.06 11.35
N GLY A 130 -79.42 -0.39 12.03
CA GLY A 130 -79.48 -1.49 13.01
C GLY A 130 -78.95 -2.85 12.56
N VAL A 131 -78.39 -2.99 11.35
CA VAL A 131 -77.62 -4.19 10.96
C VAL A 131 -76.15 -4.01 11.34
N ASP A 132 -75.65 -4.93 12.17
CA ASP A 132 -74.37 -4.89 12.89
C ASP A 132 -73.12 -5.08 11.99
N ALA A 133 -72.95 -4.22 10.97
CA ALA A 133 -71.90 -4.33 9.96
C ALA A 133 -70.51 -3.87 10.46
N SER A 134 -70.44 -3.12 11.56
CA SER A 134 -69.19 -2.54 12.08
C SER A 134 -68.26 -3.55 12.78
N VAL A 135 -68.80 -4.70 13.20
CA VAL A 135 -68.04 -5.74 13.92
C VAL A 135 -67.34 -6.71 12.98
N ARG A 136 -67.93 -7.04 11.82
CA ARG A 136 -67.32 -7.94 10.84
C ARG A 136 -66.12 -7.31 10.12
N VAL A 137 -66.23 -6.05 9.70
CA VAL A 137 -65.13 -5.33 9.03
C VAL A 137 -63.89 -5.19 9.93
N ARG A 138 -64.08 -4.86 11.22
CA ARG A 138 -62.97 -4.75 12.19
C ARG A 138 -62.28 -6.09 12.46
N LEU A 139 -63.02 -7.20 12.41
CA LEU A 139 -62.47 -8.53 12.65
C LEU A 139 -61.61 -8.99 11.45
N ASP A 140 -62.02 -8.67 10.23
CA ASP A 140 -61.27 -9.02 9.01
C ASP A 140 -60.03 -8.13 8.84
N GLU A 141 -60.10 -6.83 9.16
CA GLU A 141 -58.93 -5.95 9.22
C GLU A 141 -57.91 -6.39 10.27
N GLN A 142 -58.38 -6.81 11.45
CA GLN A 142 -57.49 -7.29 12.52
C GLN A 142 -56.77 -8.59 12.11
N LYS A 143 -57.45 -9.50 11.40
CA LYS A 143 -56.82 -10.72 10.87
C LYS A 143 -55.82 -10.41 9.75
N ALA A 144 -56.14 -9.49 8.84
CA ALA A 144 -55.23 -9.09 7.77
C ALA A 144 -53.94 -8.45 8.30
N LEU A 145 -54.05 -7.60 9.33
CA LEU A 145 -52.90 -7.00 10.00
C LEU A 145 -52.05 -8.03 10.74
N GLN A 146 -52.67 -9.01 11.42
CA GLN A 146 -51.94 -10.11 12.06
C GLN A 146 -51.17 -10.96 11.04
N GLN A 147 -51.78 -11.23 9.88
CA GLN A 147 -51.13 -11.96 8.80
C GLN A 147 -49.90 -11.19 8.27
N GLN A 148 -50.04 -9.89 7.98
CA GLN A 148 -48.92 -9.06 7.52
C GLN A 148 -47.78 -8.96 8.54
N LEU A 149 -48.11 -8.92 9.83
CA LEU A 149 -47.11 -8.85 10.90
C LEU A 149 -46.35 -10.18 11.01
N ALA A 150 -47.04 -11.32 10.85
CA ALA A 150 -46.42 -12.65 10.79
C ALA A 150 -45.50 -12.80 9.57
N ASP A 151 -45.95 -12.36 8.39
CA ASP A 151 -45.16 -12.40 7.15
C ASP A 151 -43.89 -11.52 7.28
N CYS A 152 -44.02 -10.32 7.86
CA CYS A 152 -42.90 -9.41 8.10
C CYS A 152 -41.91 -9.97 9.16
N GLN A 153 -42.41 -10.66 10.18
CA GLN A 153 -41.55 -11.36 11.15
C GLN A 153 -40.79 -12.50 10.50
N GLN A 154 -41.46 -13.30 9.65
CA GLN A 154 -40.84 -14.40 8.92
C GLN A 154 -39.77 -13.91 7.93
N GLU A 155 -40.03 -12.80 7.23
CA GLU A 155 -39.05 -12.18 6.33
C GLU A 155 -37.82 -11.66 7.08
N ASN A 156 -38.02 -11.02 8.23
CA ASN A 156 -36.93 -10.58 9.11
C ASN A 156 -36.11 -11.76 9.66
N GLU A 157 -36.75 -12.87 10.03
CA GLU A 157 -36.03 -14.08 10.43
C GLU A 157 -35.20 -14.67 9.29
N LEU A 158 -35.73 -14.70 8.06
CA LEU A 158 -34.99 -15.15 6.89
C LEU A 158 -33.80 -14.24 6.55
N LEU A 159 -34.00 -12.92 6.60
CA LEU A 159 -32.94 -11.93 6.41
C LEU A 159 -31.85 -12.05 7.47
N SER A 160 -32.22 -12.15 8.75
CA SER A 160 -31.26 -12.30 9.85
C SER A 160 -30.47 -13.60 9.75
N ARG A 161 -31.11 -14.73 9.34
CA ARG A 161 -30.40 -16.00 9.05
C ARG A 161 -29.44 -15.85 7.87
N ARG A 162 -29.84 -15.18 6.78
CA ARG A 162 -28.95 -14.91 5.63
C ARG A 162 -27.76 -14.04 6.01
N LEU A 163 -27.99 -12.98 6.78
CA LEU A 163 -26.93 -12.09 7.26
C LEU A 163 -25.97 -12.79 8.21
N LYS A 164 -26.47 -13.59 9.17
CA LYS A 164 -25.63 -14.43 10.05
C LYS A 164 -24.80 -15.43 9.26
N ASN A 165 -25.37 -16.10 8.26
CA ASN A 165 -24.64 -17.06 7.44
C ASN A 165 -23.58 -16.38 6.55
N SER A 166 -23.89 -15.21 5.98
CA SER A 166 -22.94 -14.40 5.20
C SER A 166 -21.79 -13.89 6.07
N SER A 167 -22.11 -13.36 7.26
CA SER A 167 -21.13 -12.91 8.25
C SER A 167 -20.21 -14.07 8.68
N ARG A 168 -20.78 -15.22 9.05
CA ARG A 168 -20.01 -16.42 9.44
C ARG A 168 -19.07 -16.89 8.34
N LYS A 169 -19.50 -16.90 7.07
CA LYS A 169 -18.62 -17.22 5.93
C LYS A 169 -17.46 -16.23 5.80
N LYS A 170 -17.74 -14.93 5.90
CA LYS A 170 -16.70 -13.88 5.86
C LYS A 170 -15.70 -14.02 7.02
N THR A 171 -16.18 -14.30 8.23
CA THR A 171 -15.33 -14.53 9.42
C THR A 171 -14.43 -15.75 9.24
N ILE A 172 -14.97 -16.86 8.71
CA ILE A 172 -14.17 -18.08 8.44
C ILE A 172 -13.07 -17.79 7.40
N VAL A 173 -13.40 -17.10 6.31
CA VAL A 173 -12.40 -16.72 5.29
C VAL A 173 -11.33 -15.81 5.90
N TRP A 174 -11.72 -14.81 6.69
CA TRP A 174 -10.78 -13.92 7.38
C TRP A 174 -9.84 -14.67 8.34
N LEU A 175 -10.39 -15.57 9.16
CA LEU A 175 -9.59 -16.39 10.08
C LEU A 175 -8.63 -17.32 9.32
N SER A 176 -9.08 -17.89 8.20
CA SER A 176 -8.26 -18.76 7.36
C SER A 176 -7.09 -18.00 6.73
N SER A 177 -7.34 -16.79 6.21
CA SER A 177 -6.30 -15.92 5.68
C SER A 177 -5.32 -15.44 6.75
N LEU A 178 -5.82 -15.10 7.95
CA LEU A 178 -4.97 -14.73 9.08
C LEU A 178 -4.05 -15.89 9.48
N LEU A 179 -4.59 -17.11 9.58
CA LEU A 179 -3.83 -18.31 9.88
C LEU A 179 -2.74 -18.56 8.84
N LEU A 180 -3.06 -18.41 7.55
CA LEU A 180 -2.09 -18.56 6.46
C LEU A 180 -0.95 -17.53 6.58
N CYS A 181 -1.27 -16.27 6.86
CA CYS A 181 -0.27 -15.23 7.08
C CYS A 181 0.64 -15.57 8.26
N VAL A 182 0.09 -16.05 9.39
CA VAL A 182 0.89 -16.46 10.55
C VAL A 182 1.80 -17.64 10.21
N VAL A 183 1.30 -18.64 9.48
CA VAL A 183 2.11 -19.80 9.05
C VAL A 183 3.25 -19.35 8.14
N LEU A 184 2.98 -18.46 7.18
CA LEU A 184 4.02 -17.89 6.31
C LEU A 184 5.08 -17.12 7.12
N LEU A 185 4.66 -16.32 8.10
CA LEU A 185 5.56 -15.52 8.94
C LEU A 185 6.46 -16.42 9.80
N VAL A 186 5.89 -17.50 10.37
CA VAL A 186 6.65 -18.51 11.12
C VAL A 186 7.64 -19.23 10.19
N PHE A 187 7.22 -19.63 8.98
CA PHE A 187 8.09 -20.30 8.02
C PHE A 187 9.27 -19.42 7.58
N VAL A 188 9.01 -18.16 7.23
CA VAL A 188 10.05 -17.19 6.85
C VAL A 188 11.00 -16.93 8.01
N SER A 189 10.47 -16.76 9.23
CA SER A 189 11.29 -16.55 10.43
C SER A 189 12.16 -17.76 10.74
N ALA A 190 11.61 -18.98 10.62
CA ALA A 190 12.36 -20.22 10.82
C ALA A 190 13.49 -20.37 9.79
N ARG A 191 13.18 -20.15 8.50
CA ARG A 191 14.19 -20.13 7.41
C ARG A 191 15.29 -19.10 7.65
N TRP A 192 14.92 -17.90 8.08
CA TRP A 192 15.88 -16.85 8.38
C TRP A 192 16.80 -17.21 9.55
N VAL A 193 16.26 -17.84 10.59
CA VAL A 193 17.06 -18.32 11.73
C VAL A 193 17.99 -19.47 11.30
N THR A 194 17.53 -20.43 10.51
CA THR A 194 18.40 -21.52 10.01
C THR A 194 19.51 -20.98 9.13
N GLU A 195 19.21 -20.08 8.18
CA GLU A 195 20.24 -19.43 7.35
C GLU A 195 21.20 -18.61 8.19
N ARG A 196 20.71 -17.85 9.18
CA ARG A 196 21.56 -17.09 10.09
C ARG A 196 22.50 -18.00 10.87
N ASN A 197 22.02 -19.17 11.31
CA ASN A 197 22.83 -20.14 12.03
C ASN A 197 23.86 -20.81 11.12
N GLU A 198 23.48 -21.25 9.90
CA GLU A 198 24.42 -21.78 8.90
C GLU A 198 25.51 -20.75 8.59
N TRP A 199 25.11 -19.50 8.33
CA TRP A 199 26.06 -18.41 8.13
C TRP A 199 26.87 -18.07 9.38
N ALA A 200 26.37 -18.34 10.59
CA ALA A 200 27.13 -18.15 11.82
C ALA A 200 28.18 -19.25 11.99
N THR A 201 27.84 -20.50 11.66
CA THR A 201 28.77 -21.63 11.63
C THR A 201 29.87 -21.41 10.60
N VAL A 202 29.52 -21.06 9.36
CA VAL A 202 30.51 -20.72 8.32
C VAL A 202 31.38 -19.54 8.77
N ARG A 203 30.79 -18.52 9.40
CA ARG A 203 31.52 -17.37 9.94
C ARG A 203 32.49 -17.73 11.05
N HIS A 204 32.11 -18.66 11.93
CA HIS A 204 32.93 -19.14 13.03
C HIS A 204 34.05 -20.07 12.53
N ASP A 205 33.72 -21.05 11.70
CA ASP A 205 34.64 -22.10 11.24
C ASP A 205 35.73 -21.56 10.32
N LEU A 206 35.40 -20.58 9.48
CA LEU A 206 36.37 -19.90 8.61
C LEU A 206 36.99 -18.66 9.28
N ASN A 207 36.69 -18.38 10.56
CA ASN A 207 37.12 -17.17 11.27
C ASN A 207 36.83 -15.88 10.48
N LEU A 208 35.72 -15.86 9.72
CA LEU A 208 35.35 -14.76 8.81
C LEU A 208 34.86 -13.52 9.55
N LEU A 209 34.55 -13.61 10.85
CA LEU A 209 34.28 -12.43 11.66
C LEU A 209 35.62 -11.77 11.98
N PRO A 210 35.91 -10.59 11.40
CA PRO A 210 37.14 -9.88 11.68
C PRO A 210 37.26 -9.67 13.19
N TYR A 211 38.45 -9.91 13.74
CA TYR A 211 38.79 -9.41 15.06
C TYR A 211 38.35 -7.95 15.14
N GLN A 212 37.56 -7.61 16.16
CA GLN A 212 37.05 -6.25 16.33
C GLN A 212 38.12 -5.40 17.00
N PRO A 213 38.82 -4.53 16.27
CA PRO A 213 39.92 -3.78 16.85
C PRO A 213 39.39 -2.75 17.84
N THR A 214 40.10 -2.59 18.94
CA THR A 214 39.86 -1.50 19.89
C THR A 214 40.16 -0.15 19.24
N GLN A 215 39.62 0.95 19.77
CA GLN A 215 39.95 2.28 19.25
C GLN A 215 41.46 2.56 19.29
N ALA A 216 42.16 2.05 20.31
CA ALA A 216 43.62 2.17 20.41
C ALA A 216 44.35 1.44 19.27
N GLU A 217 43.84 0.29 18.84
CA GLU A 217 44.38 -0.46 17.70
C GLU A 217 44.09 0.23 16.38
N ILE A 218 42.86 0.73 16.19
CA ILE A 218 42.47 1.55 15.04
C ILE A 218 43.41 2.75 14.90
N ASP A 219 43.65 3.44 16.01
CA ASP A 219 44.55 4.58 16.10
C ASP A 219 46.01 4.21 15.86
N SER A 220 46.43 3.01 16.30
CA SER A 220 47.79 2.52 16.12
C SER A 220 48.10 2.22 14.66
N LEU A 221 47.11 1.79 13.87
CA LEU A 221 47.28 1.42 12.47
C LEU A 221 46.99 2.58 11.51
N SER A 222 45.92 3.34 11.75
CA SER A 222 45.50 4.42 10.85
C SER A 222 46.53 5.54 10.70
N GLY A 223 46.60 6.13 9.52
CA GLY A 223 47.45 7.27 9.20
C GLY A 223 48.42 7.03 8.05
N ILE A 224 49.47 7.84 8.00
CA ILE A 224 50.47 7.84 6.93
C ILE A 224 51.73 7.11 7.38
N TRP A 225 52.24 6.25 6.52
CA TRP A 225 53.39 5.39 6.77
C TRP A 225 54.39 5.46 5.63
N LEU A 226 55.68 5.51 5.95
CA LEU A 226 56.70 5.15 4.98
C LEU A 226 56.76 3.64 4.86
N TYR A 227 56.84 3.15 3.63
CA TYR A 227 56.92 1.73 3.30
C TYR A 227 58.15 1.47 2.43
N TYR A 228 59.08 0.70 2.97
CA TYR A 228 60.28 0.24 2.27
C TYR A 228 60.12 -1.22 1.91
N THR A 229 60.47 -1.55 0.68
CA THR A 229 60.47 -2.92 0.16
C THR A 229 61.71 -3.13 -0.69
N GLY A 230 62.29 -4.32 -0.62
CA GLY A 230 63.27 -4.71 -1.62
C GLY A 230 62.62 -4.70 -3.00
N ALA A 231 63.35 -4.32 -4.02
CA ALA A 231 62.85 -4.15 -5.37
C ALA A 231 63.55 -5.10 -6.34
N PRO A 232 63.40 -6.43 -6.20
CA PRO A 232 63.75 -7.36 -7.28
C PRO A 232 62.87 -7.18 -8.53
N GLN A 233 62.02 -6.13 -8.54
CA GLN A 233 61.20 -5.63 -9.64
C GLN A 233 62.00 -5.13 -10.86
N ALA A 234 63.32 -5.02 -10.77
CA ALA A 234 64.11 -4.74 -11.95
C ALA A 234 64.19 -5.99 -12.86
N ARG A 235 64.22 -5.76 -14.18
CA ARG A 235 64.22 -6.82 -15.21
C ARG A 235 65.31 -7.85 -14.94
N ILE A 236 65.15 -9.10 -15.40
CA ILE A 236 66.16 -10.16 -15.25
C ILE A 236 67.59 -9.77 -15.70
N ASN A 237 67.69 -8.79 -16.60
CA ASN A 237 68.95 -8.27 -17.11
C ASN A 237 69.61 -7.20 -16.22
N ASP A 238 68.96 -6.74 -15.14
CA ASP A 238 69.55 -5.80 -14.19
C ASP A 238 70.38 -6.56 -13.14
N PRO A 239 71.72 -6.46 -13.17
CA PRO A 239 72.58 -7.18 -12.23
C PRO A 239 72.38 -6.73 -10.78
N ASN A 240 71.81 -5.54 -10.56
CA ASN A 240 71.57 -4.98 -9.24
C ASN A 240 70.14 -5.21 -8.75
N ARG A 241 69.30 -6.00 -9.43
CA ARG A 241 67.86 -6.13 -9.09
C ARG A 241 67.63 -6.53 -7.62
N TYR A 242 68.47 -7.39 -7.06
CA TYR A 242 68.36 -7.81 -5.65
C TYR A 242 68.93 -6.80 -4.66
N HIS A 243 69.72 -5.83 -5.14
CA HIS A 243 70.34 -4.76 -4.38
C HIS A 243 69.56 -3.43 -4.49
N GLN A 244 68.36 -3.45 -5.06
CA GLN A 244 67.50 -2.26 -5.15
C GLN A 244 66.44 -2.23 -4.06
N VAL A 245 66.11 -1.03 -3.60
CA VAL A 245 65.06 -0.74 -2.63
C VAL A 245 64.16 0.36 -3.18
N ALA A 246 62.87 0.21 -2.98
CA ALA A 246 61.88 1.25 -3.25
C ALA A 246 61.37 1.85 -1.93
N ASN A 247 61.34 3.17 -1.85
CA ASN A 247 60.63 3.88 -0.79
C ASN A 247 59.27 4.36 -1.30
N ASN A 248 58.23 4.10 -0.53
CA ASN A 248 56.84 4.34 -0.89
C ASN A 248 56.11 5.01 0.29
N LEU A 249 54.92 5.51 0.02
CA LEU A 249 54.04 6.09 1.05
C LEU A 249 52.74 5.29 1.10
N VAL A 250 52.31 4.91 2.30
CA VAL A 250 51.06 4.17 2.52
C VAL A 250 50.11 5.04 3.34
N GLU A 251 48.89 5.15 2.87
CA GLU A 251 47.75 5.71 3.57
C GLU A 251 46.84 4.57 4.04
N ILE A 252 46.52 4.59 5.33
CA ILE A 252 45.64 3.61 5.97
C ILE A 252 44.48 4.32 6.64
N THR A 253 43.26 4.04 6.18
CA THR A 253 42.03 4.69 6.66
C THR A 253 41.03 3.64 7.12
N TYR A 254 40.53 3.76 8.35
CA TYR A 254 39.53 2.86 8.89
C TYR A 254 38.14 3.12 8.30
N LYS A 255 37.45 2.05 7.90
CA LYS A 255 36.09 2.09 7.35
C LYS A 255 35.36 0.79 7.68
N ASP A 256 34.21 0.89 8.34
CA ASP A 256 33.24 -0.20 8.50
C ASP A 256 33.82 -1.56 8.96
N GLY A 257 34.78 -1.56 9.89
CA GLY A 257 35.37 -2.79 10.45
C GLY A 257 36.66 -3.27 9.77
N TYR A 258 37.11 -2.62 8.70
CA TYR A 258 38.38 -2.91 8.02
C TYR A 258 39.13 -1.61 7.71
N PHE A 259 40.36 -1.71 7.21
CA PHE A 259 41.17 -0.55 6.83
C PHE A 259 41.36 -0.55 5.33
N LEU A 260 41.10 0.58 4.69
CA LEU A 260 41.51 0.83 3.33
C LEU A 260 43.02 1.04 3.30
N TYR A 261 43.68 0.38 2.35
CA TYR A 261 45.10 0.49 2.10
C TYR A 261 45.34 1.13 0.74
N TYR A 262 46.07 2.23 0.72
CA TYR A 262 46.56 2.86 -0.51
C TYR A 262 48.07 3.03 -0.42
N ARG A 263 48.83 2.47 -1.36
CA ARG A 263 50.28 2.66 -1.45
C ARG A 263 50.58 3.50 -2.68
N HIS A 264 51.13 4.69 -2.47
CA HIS A 264 51.79 5.47 -3.51
C HIS A 264 53.17 4.89 -3.75
N GLY A 265 53.38 4.31 -4.92
CA GLY A 265 54.67 3.73 -5.30
C GLY A 265 55.52 4.67 -6.13
N ALA A 266 56.82 4.40 -6.25
CA ALA A 266 57.70 5.15 -7.15
C ALA A 266 57.16 5.18 -8.60
N ASN A 267 56.72 4.02 -9.09
CA ASN A 267 56.11 3.86 -10.42
C ASN A 267 54.69 3.28 -10.36
N ILE A 268 54.41 2.40 -9.39
CA ILE A 268 53.19 1.58 -9.36
C ILE A 268 52.47 1.77 -8.02
N ASP A 269 51.27 2.34 -8.10
CA ASP A 269 50.37 2.48 -6.97
C ASP A 269 49.63 1.16 -6.69
N HIS A 270 49.41 0.86 -5.41
CA HIS A 270 48.59 -0.27 -4.98
C HIS A 270 47.37 0.18 -4.18
N VAL A 271 46.30 -0.60 -4.30
CA VAL A 271 45.07 -0.45 -3.51
C VAL A 271 44.70 -1.78 -2.88
N GLY A 272 44.06 -1.74 -1.72
CA GLY A 272 43.58 -2.94 -1.04
C GLY A 272 43.01 -2.66 0.33
N TYR A 273 43.17 -3.63 1.23
CA TYR A 273 42.68 -3.53 2.59
C TYR A 273 43.63 -4.16 3.61
N MET A 274 43.47 -3.76 4.86
CA MET A 274 44.12 -4.41 6.00
C MET A 274 43.06 -4.78 7.02
N GLN A 275 43.33 -5.84 7.76
CA GLN A 275 42.43 -6.36 8.78
C GLN A 275 43.27 -6.88 9.95
N PHE A 276 42.79 -6.66 11.17
CA PHE A 276 43.38 -7.33 12.32
C PHE A 276 42.94 -8.80 12.33
N GLU A 277 43.91 -9.70 12.48
CA GLU A 277 43.68 -11.13 12.65
C GLU A 277 43.63 -11.50 14.15
N SER A 278 44.38 -10.77 14.96
CA SER A 278 44.44 -10.88 16.42
C SER A 278 45.02 -9.60 17.01
N PRO A 279 45.08 -9.42 18.34
CA PRO A 279 45.69 -8.24 18.95
C PRO A 279 47.10 -7.98 18.41
N GLY A 280 47.28 -6.83 17.74
CA GLY A 280 48.56 -6.43 17.14
C GLY A 280 49.04 -7.22 15.92
N LEU A 281 48.25 -8.17 15.38
CA LEU A 281 48.56 -8.87 14.13
C LEU A 281 47.62 -8.41 13.03
N VAL A 282 48.19 -7.96 11.91
CA VAL A 282 47.45 -7.33 10.82
C VAL A 282 47.76 -8.04 9.51
N SER A 283 46.72 -8.54 8.84
CA SER A 283 46.81 -8.98 7.45
C SER A 283 46.72 -7.78 6.51
N ILE A 284 47.44 -7.87 5.39
CA ILE A 284 47.48 -6.85 4.34
C ILE A 284 47.22 -7.56 3.04
N TYR A 285 46.18 -7.14 2.34
CA TYR A 285 45.97 -7.48 0.95
C TYR A 285 46.09 -6.22 0.11
N SER A 286 46.87 -6.26 -0.97
CA SER A 286 46.90 -5.18 -1.96
C SER A 286 47.12 -5.71 -3.35
N ARG A 287 46.77 -4.91 -4.35
CA ARG A 287 47.01 -5.20 -5.78
C ARG A 287 47.33 -3.91 -6.51
N ILE A 288 47.84 -4.02 -7.73
CA ILE A 288 48.08 -2.84 -8.57
C ILE A 288 46.75 -2.09 -8.78
N LYS A 289 46.82 -0.77 -8.65
CA LYS A 289 45.70 0.11 -8.99
C LYS A 289 45.60 0.21 -10.51
N ASN A 290 44.54 -0.34 -11.08
CA ASN A 290 44.22 -0.26 -12.50
C ASN A 290 42.77 0.22 -12.72
N THR A 291 42.46 0.59 -13.96
CA THR A 291 41.12 1.05 -14.37
C THR A 291 40.20 -0.11 -14.75
N THR A 292 40.74 -1.29 -15.01
CA THR A 292 40.00 -2.47 -15.51
C THR A 292 39.34 -3.27 -14.39
N GLY A 293 39.73 -3.04 -13.13
CA GLY A 293 39.25 -3.81 -11.98
C GLY A 293 39.88 -5.21 -11.87
N LYS A 294 40.69 -5.64 -12.83
CA LYS A 294 41.37 -6.94 -12.79
C LYS A 294 42.39 -6.98 -11.65
N VAL A 295 42.55 -8.15 -11.05
CA VAL A 295 43.59 -8.36 -10.03
C VAL A 295 44.92 -8.58 -10.74
N GLU A 296 45.84 -7.64 -10.54
CA GLU A 296 47.19 -7.68 -11.10
C GLU A 296 48.20 -7.58 -9.96
N SER A 297 49.20 -8.47 -9.99
CA SER A 297 50.27 -8.62 -8.99
C SER A 297 49.78 -8.47 -7.54
N PRO A 298 48.88 -9.36 -7.07
CA PRO A 298 48.40 -9.31 -5.69
C PRO A 298 49.56 -9.52 -4.70
N ILE A 299 49.46 -8.83 -3.57
CA ILE A 299 50.35 -8.92 -2.43
C ILE A 299 49.52 -9.35 -1.23
N HIS A 300 49.98 -10.41 -0.56
CA HIS A 300 49.46 -10.84 0.74
C HIS A 300 50.57 -10.72 1.76
N ALA A 301 50.33 -10.03 2.87
CA ALA A 301 51.33 -9.85 3.91
C ALA A 301 50.75 -9.95 5.31
N LEU A 302 51.60 -10.34 6.26
CA LEU A 302 51.32 -10.27 7.69
C LEU A 302 52.27 -9.28 8.35
N LEU A 303 51.70 -8.29 9.03
CA LEU A 303 52.39 -7.23 9.77
C LEU A 303 52.12 -7.41 11.26
N ARG A 304 53.16 -7.26 12.08
CA ARG A 304 53.02 -7.24 13.55
C ARG A 304 53.27 -5.83 14.09
N LEU A 305 52.29 -5.30 14.84
CA LEU A 305 52.34 -4.00 15.49
C LEU A 305 53.04 -4.10 16.85
N ASP A 306 54.37 -4.24 16.81
CA ASP A 306 55.21 -4.28 18.00
C ASP A 306 55.26 -2.89 18.67
N LYS A 307 54.74 -2.79 19.90
CA LYS A 307 54.80 -1.55 20.69
C LYS A 307 56.25 -1.10 20.91
N GLY A 308 56.49 0.21 20.81
CA GLY A 308 57.79 0.82 21.07
C GLY A 308 58.83 0.65 19.96
N LYS A 309 58.53 -0.08 18.87
CA LYS A 309 59.44 -0.21 17.73
C LYS A 309 59.21 0.89 16.71
N LYS A 310 60.31 1.53 16.29
CA LYS A 310 60.31 2.53 15.21
C LYS A 310 60.08 1.90 13.83
N TYR A 311 60.61 0.69 13.62
CA TYR A 311 60.50 -0.07 12.38
C TYR A 311 59.60 -1.27 12.64
N LEU A 312 58.47 -1.32 11.94
CA LEU A 312 57.59 -2.48 11.93
C LEU A 312 57.83 -3.29 10.67
N THR A 313 57.85 -4.61 10.78
CA THR A 313 58.14 -5.48 9.64
C THR A 313 56.93 -6.29 9.26
N SER A 314 56.69 -6.42 7.95
CA SER A 314 55.80 -7.45 7.42
C SER A 314 56.56 -8.48 6.61
N ILE A 315 56.03 -9.69 6.55
CA ILE A 315 56.43 -10.71 5.58
C ILE A 315 55.32 -10.76 4.54
N ALA A 316 55.68 -10.56 3.27
CA ALA A 316 54.75 -10.49 2.16
C ALA A 316 55.11 -11.51 1.09
N THR A 317 54.09 -12.02 0.40
CA THR A 317 54.24 -12.73 -0.86
C THR A 317 53.82 -11.80 -1.98
N THR A 318 54.67 -11.63 -2.98
CA THR A 318 54.48 -10.72 -4.12
C THR A 318 55.07 -11.35 -5.38
N TRP A 319 54.91 -10.67 -6.51
CA TRP A 319 55.57 -11.01 -7.76
C TRP A 319 56.91 -10.30 -7.87
N SER A 320 57.82 -10.86 -8.66
CA SER A 320 59.11 -10.27 -9.03
C SER A 320 58.98 -9.20 -10.13
N PHE A 321 57.78 -9.01 -10.69
CA PHE A 321 57.47 -7.99 -11.72
C PHE A 321 58.33 -8.13 -12.99
N ASP A 322 58.73 -9.35 -13.32
CA ASP A 322 59.36 -9.67 -14.59
C ASP A 322 58.31 -9.84 -15.71
N THR A 323 58.77 -10.05 -16.94
CA THR A 323 57.87 -10.24 -18.10
C THR A 323 57.65 -11.72 -18.42
N GLY A 324 56.40 -12.09 -18.69
CA GLY A 324 56.04 -13.44 -19.13
C GLY A 324 56.34 -14.50 -18.08
N ASP A 325 56.90 -15.63 -18.51
CA ASP A 325 57.17 -16.79 -17.65
C ASP A 325 58.27 -16.54 -16.61
N ALA A 326 59.05 -15.46 -16.76
CA ALA A 326 60.04 -15.04 -15.77
C ALA A 326 59.41 -14.34 -14.55
N ASN A 327 58.13 -14.00 -14.59
CA ASN A 327 57.45 -13.36 -13.47
C ASN A 327 57.19 -14.39 -12.35
N GLU A 328 58.10 -14.47 -11.41
CA GLU A 328 58.02 -15.41 -10.30
C GLU A 328 57.39 -14.81 -9.06
N MET A 329 56.71 -15.65 -8.30
CA MET A 329 56.28 -15.34 -6.93
C MET A 329 57.50 -15.38 -6.00
N ILE A 330 57.59 -14.40 -5.10
CA ILE A 330 58.67 -14.25 -4.12
C ILE A 330 58.08 -13.87 -2.76
N GLY A 331 58.72 -14.33 -1.69
CA GLY A 331 58.57 -13.79 -0.35
C GLY A 331 59.48 -12.58 -0.16
N ILE A 332 59.01 -11.55 0.53
CA ILE A 332 59.79 -10.36 0.82
C ILE A 332 59.46 -9.76 2.18
N ARG A 333 60.47 -9.25 2.88
CA ARG A 333 60.26 -8.41 4.06
C ARG A 333 60.02 -6.97 3.64
N ASN A 334 58.99 -6.35 4.23
CA ASN A 334 58.78 -4.92 4.11
C ASN A 334 58.94 -4.23 5.45
N VAL A 335 59.31 -2.96 5.43
CA VAL A 335 59.47 -2.13 6.61
C VAL A 335 58.53 -0.94 6.58
N PHE A 336 57.75 -0.78 7.63
CA PHE A 336 56.81 0.29 7.86
C PHE A 336 57.34 1.23 8.94
N ILE A 337 57.24 2.54 8.69
CA ILE A 337 57.62 3.59 9.65
C ILE A 337 56.50 4.61 9.73
N LYS A 338 55.80 4.66 10.87
CA LYS A 338 54.66 5.58 11.05
C LYS A 338 55.13 7.03 10.99
N GLN A 339 54.48 7.84 10.15
CA GLN A 339 54.77 9.27 10.02
C GLN A 339 53.82 10.12 10.88
N GLY A 340 52.57 9.70 10.98
CA GLY A 340 51.55 10.31 11.86
C GLY A 340 50.14 9.86 11.50
N LYS A 341 49.14 10.52 12.10
CA LYS A 341 47.71 10.26 11.89
C LYS A 341 47.12 11.37 11.01
N GLY A 342 46.16 11.03 10.15
CA GLY A 342 45.41 11.99 9.34
C GLY A 342 46.24 12.81 8.34
N GLY A 343 45.66 13.90 7.87
CA GLY A 343 46.18 14.75 6.80
C GLY A 343 45.81 14.25 5.39
N SER A 344 46.10 15.05 4.36
CA SER A 344 45.89 14.68 2.96
C SER A 344 47.21 14.43 2.25
N LEU A 345 47.20 13.49 1.31
CA LEU A 345 48.29 13.25 0.38
C LEU A 345 47.98 13.87 -0.98
N GLU A 346 48.90 14.66 -1.49
CA GLU A 346 48.81 15.26 -2.82
C GLU A 346 50.03 14.89 -3.64
N GLU A 347 49.79 14.42 -4.86
CA GLU A 347 50.86 14.14 -5.81
C GLU A 347 51.27 15.44 -6.53
N VAL A 348 52.56 15.74 -6.52
CA VAL A 348 53.12 16.88 -7.25
C VAL A 348 53.52 16.41 -8.64
N THR A 349 52.75 16.82 -9.64
CA THR A 349 52.98 16.52 -11.06
C THR A 349 53.47 17.76 -11.81
N ASN A 350 54.16 17.54 -12.94
CA ASN A 350 54.53 18.58 -13.91
C ASN A 350 55.37 19.76 -13.34
N THR A 351 56.28 19.51 -12.41
CA THR A 351 57.26 20.50 -11.91
C THR A 351 58.67 20.20 -12.41
N ALA A 352 59.53 21.22 -12.48
CA ALA A 352 60.94 21.05 -12.82
C ALA A 352 61.66 20.07 -11.86
N GLU A 353 61.27 20.07 -10.58
CA GLU A 353 61.78 19.12 -9.58
C GLU A 353 61.39 17.68 -9.89
N ASN A 354 60.12 17.42 -10.25
CA ASN A 354 59.63 16.10 -10.65
C ASN A 354 60.36 15.59 -11.91
N ALA A 355 60.51 16.45 -12.92
CA ALA A 355 61.21 16.12 -14.16
C ALA A 355 62.70 15.81 -13.94
N ASN A 356 63.37 16.51 -13.02
CA ASN A 356 64.80 16.35 -12.75
C ASN A 356 65.10 15.14 -11.83
N CYS A 357 64.20 14.79 -10.90
CA CYS A 357 64.48 13.76 -9.91
C CYS A 357 64.20 12.31 -10.37
N HIS A 358 63.50 12.14 -11.50
CA HIS A 358 62.94 10.86 -11.97
C HIS A 358 62.24 10.10 -10.83
N CYS A 359 61.42 10.81 -10.07
CA CYS A 359 60.81 10.33 -8.84
C CYS A 359 59.36 10.82 -8.71
N LYS A 360 58.52 10.04 -8.04
CA LYS A 360 57.18 10.49 -7.66
C LYS A 360 57.27 11.34 -6.40
N ILE A 361 56.82 12.59 -6.48
CA ILE A 361 56.85 13.53 -5.34
C ILE A 361 55.47 13.59 -4.70
N MET A 362 55.40 13.25 -3.41
CA MET A 362 54.17 13.31 -2.61
C MET A 362 54.30 14.37 -1.51
N LYS A 363 53.29 15.24 -1.39
CA LYS A 363 53.13 16.16 -0.27
C LYS A 363 52.13 15.59 0.73
N TRP A 364 52.53 15.53 1.99
CA TRP A 364 51.63 15.24 3.10
C TRP A 364 51.31 16.54 3.84
N ILE A 365 50.05 16.94 3.78
CA ILE A 365 49.53 18.15 4.41
C ILE A 365 48.81 17.72 5.68
N HIS A 366 49.48 17.84 6.83
CA HIS A 366 48.90 17.48 8.12
C HIS A 366 48.01 18.60 8.67
N THR A 367 48.47 19.85 8.54
CA THR A 367 47.72 21.09 8.77
C THR A 367 48.27 22.16 7.80
N ALA A 368 47.57 23.29 7.60
CA ALA A 368 47.95 24.32 6.63
C ALA A 368 49.43 24.78 6.73
N ASN A 369 50.03 24.72 7.93
CA ASN A 369 51.42 25.12 8.18
C ASN A 369 52.40 23.96 8.34
N ARG A 370 51.96 22.70 8.20
CA ARG A 370 52.80 21.51 8.39
C ARG A 370 52.70 20.58 7.18
N VAL A 371 53.51 20.91 6.17
CA VAL A 371 53.66 20.15 4.93
C VAL A 371 54.99 19.39 4.96
N LYS A 372 54.95 18.10 4.62
CA LYS A 372 56.15 17.28 4.40
C LYS A 372 56.17 16.76 2.97
N THR A 373 57.33 16.83 2.33
CA THR A 373 57.51 16.31 0.97
C THR A 373 58.30 15.00 1.02
N TYR A 374 57.84 14.01 0.25
CA TYR A 374 58.47 12.71 0.11
C TYR A 374 58.79 12.45 -1.37
N GLN A 375 60.03 12.08 -1.67
CA GLN A 375 60.47 11.66 -3.00
C GLN A 375 60.52 10.14 -3.05
N LEU A 376 59.61 9.52 -3.79
CA LEU A 376 59.47 8.08 -3.93
C LEU A 376 60.24 7.62 -5.18
N ARG A 377 61.28 6.81 -5.00
CA ARG A 377 62.09 6.28 -6.11
C ARG A 377 62.77 4.96 -5.76
N TYR A 378 63.24 4.27 -6.79
CA TYR A 378 64.18 3.16 -6.65
C TYR A 378 65.57 3.69 -6.36
N ARG A 379 66.31 3.02 -5.46
CA ARG A 379 67.70 3.33 -5.13
C ARG A 379 68.46 2.03 -4.84
N LEU A 380 69.78 2.06 -5.00
CA LEU A 380 70.63 0.98 -4.51
C LEU A 380 70.60 0.96 -2.98
N LEU A 381 70.53 -0.24 -2.40
CA LEU A 381 70.49 -0.48 -0.95
C LEU A 381 71.62 0.25 -0.24
N ASP A 382 72.84 0.19 -0.80
CA ASP A 382 74.04 0.79 -0.23
C ASP A 382 73.96 2.32 -0.09
N THR A 383 73.12 2.97 -0.91
CA THR A 383 72.93 4.43 -0.88
C THR A 383 72.01 4.91 0.24
N LEU A 384 71.34 3.99 0.96
CA LEU A 384 70.56 4.37 2.13
C LEU A 384 71.52 4.84 3.24
N ALA A 385 71.18 5.89 3.99
CA ALA A 385 72.00 6.33 5.12
C ALA A 385 71.71 5.52 6.41
N ASN A 386 70.59 4.80 6.45
CA ASN A 386 70.07 4.20 7.66
C ASN A 386 70.46 2.71 7.77
N GLU A 387 71.50 2.42 8.53
CA GLU A 387 72.00 1.04 8.73
C GLU A 387 70.97 0.08 9.33
N PRO A 388 70.18 0.44 10.36
CA PRO A 388 69.11 -0.43 10.86
C PRO A 388 68.08 -0.80 9.79
N LEU A 389 67.71 0.15 8.92
CA LEU A 389 66.80 -0.10 7.82
C LEU A 389 67.43 -1.03 6.79
N LYS A 390 68.68 -0.78 6.37
CA LYS A 390 69.42 -1.65 5.43
C LYS A 390 69.45 -3.10 5.90
N ALA A 391 69.77 -3.31 7.18
CA ALA A 391 69.84 -4.65 7.77
C ALA A 391 68.50 -5.42 7.67
N LEU A 392 67.37 -4.70 7.65
CA LEU A 392 66.05 -5.31 7.56
C LEU A 392 65.62 -5.65 6.11
N ILE A 393 66.05 -4.87 5.12
CA ILE A 393 65.59 -4.96 3.70
C ILE A 393 66.69 -5.35 2.72
N ASN A 394 67.75 -5.98 3.19
CA ASN A 394 68.82 -6.51 2.34
C ASN A 394 68.38 -7.74 1.53
N GLU A 395 69.28 -8.30 0.76
CA GLU A 395 69.03 -9.42 -0.16
C GLU A 395 68.51 -10.65 0.60
N LYS A 396 68.96 -10.85 1.86
CA LYS A 396 68.48 -11.94 2.74
C LYS A 396 67.02 -11.78 3.17
N SER A 397 66.41 -10.64 2.85
CA SER A 397 64.99 -10.38 3.11
C SER A 397 64.09 -10.85 1.97
N ILE A 398 64.66 -11.32 0.86
CA ILE A 398 63.98 -11.88 -0.30
C ILE A 398 64.07 -13.40 -0.22
N LEU A 399 62.96 -14.08 -0.52
CA LEU A 399 62.86 -15.53 -0.60
C LEU A 399 62.25 -15.90 -1.95
N LEU A 400 62.94 -16.70 -2.75
CA LEU A 400 62.39 -17.18 -4.02
C LEU A 400 61.40 -18.32 -3.77
N ARG A 401 60.36 -18.43 -4.60
CA ARG A 401 59.45 -19.59 -4.56
C ARG A 401 60.19 -20.89 -4.83
N GLU A 402 61.12 -20.88 -5.79
CA GLU A 402 62.00 -22.00 -6.11
C GLU A 402 63.45 -21.58 -5.81
N PRO A 403 64.20 -22.36 -5.00
CA PRO A 403 65.62 -22.09 -4.76
C PRO A 403 66.42 -22.08 -6.07
N LYS A 404 67.29 -21.08 -6.24
CA LYS A 404 68.19 -20.96 -7.40
C LYS A 404 69.62 -20.69 -6.94
N GLU A 405 70.57 -21.47 -7.44
CA GLU A 405 71.98 -21.24 -7.18
C GLU A 405 72.41 -19.86 -7.72
N GLY A 406 73.29 -19.17 -6.99
CA GLY A 406 73.82 -17.86 -7.38
C GLY A 406 72.86 -16.68 -7.23
N VAL A 407 71.58 -16.91 -6.87
CA VAL A 407 70.61 -15.81 -6.71
C VAL A 407 70.58 -15.30 -5.27
N LEU A 408 70.57 -16.19 -4.27
CA LEU A 408 70.60 -15.83 -2.85
C LEU A 408 71.21 -17.00 -2.04
N LEU A 409 72.24 -16.69 -1.25
CA LEU A 409 73.09 -17.61 -0.43
C LEU A 409 74.19 -18.38 -1.19
N THR A 410 75.22 -17.66 -1.61
CA THR A 410 76.63 -18.00 -1.31
C THR A 410 77.47 -16.74 -1.46
N ARG A 411 78.23 -16.36 -0.42
CA ARG A 411 79.44 -15.57 -0.67
C ARG A 411 80.48 -16.49 -1.33
N PRO A 412 81.37 -15.99 -2.20
CA PRO A 412 82.53 -16.74 -2.65
C PRO A 412 83.37 -17.25 -1.47
#